data_AF-A0A6M5FN50-F1
#
_entry.id   AF-A0A6M5FN50-F1
#
_cell.length_a   1.000
_cell.length_b   1.000
_cell.length_c   1.000
_cell.angle_alpha   90.00
_cell.angle_beta   90.00
_cell.angle_gamma   90.00
#
_symmetry.space_group_name_H-M   'P 1'
#
loop_
_entity.id
_entity.type
_entity.pdbx_description
1 polymer ?
#
loop_
_entity_poly.entity_id
_entity_poly.type
_entity_poly.pdbx_seq_one_letter_code
_entity_poly.pdbx_strand_id
1 'polypeptide(L)' 'MINDIILSKNIDPTIPVLVNLDFGHTDPKFTYPVGGKCRIVAGDGTRIVIRCDD' A
#
# COMPACT_ATOMS: atom_id res chain seq x y z
N MET A 1 -10.95 -8.85 12.97
CA MET A 1 -9.89 -9.15 12.00
C MET A 1 -9.53 -7.88 11.23
N ILE A 2 -8.33 -7.74 10.66
CA ILE A 2 -7.95 -6.54 9.89
C ILE A 2 -8.94 -6.24 8.76
N ASN A 3 -9.48 -7.28 8.14
CA ASN A 3 -10.49 -7.20 7.09
C ASN A 3 -11.78 -6.49 7.57
N ASP A 4 -12.27 -6.82 8.77
CA ASP A 4 -13.50 -6.22 9.31
C ASP A 4 -13.34 -4.71 9.52
N ILE A 5 -12.14 -4.28 9.94
CA ILE A 5 -11.81 -2.87 10.13
C ILE A 5 -11.84 -2.15 8.79
N ILE A 6 -11.18 -2.71 7.76
CA ILE A 6 -11.13 -2.12 6.41
C ILE A 6 -12.53 -1.99 5.83
N LEU A 7 -13.31 -3.07 5.85
CA LEU A 7 -14.66 -3.11 5.27
C LEU A 7 -15.69 -2.27 6.03
N SER A 8 -15.42 -1.93 7.30
CA SER A 8 -16.27 -1.00 8.08
C SER A 8 -16.14 0.47 7.65
N LYS A 9 -15.14 0.81 6.83
CA LYS A 9 -14.91 2.18 6.37
C LYS A 9 -15.70 2.47 5.10
N ASN A 10 -16.17 3.72 5.00
CA ASN A 10 -16.82 4.23 3.79
C ASN A 10 -15.77 4.52 2.72
N ILE A 11 -15.17 3.47 2.17
CA ILE A 11 -14.19 3.48 1.09
C ILE A 11 -14.82 2.71 -0.06
N ASP A 12 -14.60 3.16 -1.30
CA ASP A 12 -15.03 2.42 -2.48
C ASP A 12 -14.38 1.01 -2.45
N PRO A 13 -15.18 -0.06 -2.46
CA PRO A 13 -14.69 -1.43 -2.35
C PRO A 13 -13.79 -1.87 -3.51
N THR A 14 -13.73 -1.09 -4.60
CA THR A 14 -12.84 -1.34 -5.74
C THR A 14 -11.42 -0.79 -5.54
N ILE A 15 -11.19 0.01 -4.48
CA ILE A 15 -9.86 0.53 -4.16
C ILE A 15 -9.00 -0.59 -3.54
N PRO A 16 -7.84 -0.93 -4.13
CA PRO A 16 -6.99 -1.98 -3.59
C PRO A 16 -6.35 -1.55 -2.25
N VAL A 17 -6.38 -2.45 -1.27
CA VAL A 17 -5.74 -2.26 0.04
C VAL A 17 -4.61 -3.26 0.21
N LEU A 18 -3.40 -2.75 0.43
CA LEU A 18 -2.21 -3.55 0.76
C LEU A 18 -1.92 -3.43 2.26
N VAL A 19 -1.65 -4.57 2.90
CA VAL A 19 -1.28 -4.67 4.31
C VAL A 19 0.06 -5.37 4.45
N ASN A 20 0.69 -5.26 5.63
CA ASN A 20 1.96 -5.93 5.94
C ASN A 20 3.12 -5.54 5.00
N LEU A 21 3.21 -4.25 4.68
CA LEU A 21 4.32 -3.68 3.93
C LEU A 21 5.50 -3.37 4.86
N ASP A 22 6.73 -3.42 4.35
CA ASP A 22 7.96 -3.16 5.09
C ASP A 22 8.20 -1.65 5.32
N PHE A 23 7.35 -1.01 6.10
CA PHE A 23 7.50 0.37 6.57
C PHE A 23 6.89 0.56 7.98
N GLY A 24 7.13 1.71 8.61
CA GLY A 24 6.60 2.01 9.93
C GLY A 24 7.58 1.65 11.05
N HIS A 25 7.15 0.87 12.06
CA HIS A 25 7.93 0.63 13.27
C HIS A 25 8.76 -0.67 13.25
N THR A 26 8.56 -1.56 12.28
CA THR A 26 9.30 -2.84 12.13
C THR A 26 10.43 -2.74 11.10
N ASP A 27 11.50 -3.50 11.25
CA ASP A 27 12.66 -3.52 10.34
C ASP A 27 12.74 -4.82 9.52
N PRO A 28 13.24 -4.77 8.26
CA PRO A 28 13.76 -3.60 7.54
C PRO A 28 12.66 -2.66 7.02
N LYS A 29 13.02 -1.44 6.59
CA LYS A 29 12.08 -0.45 6.04
C LYS A 29 12.53 0.02 4.66
N PHE A 30 11.61 0.06 3.69
CA PHE A 30 11.86 0.76 2.43
C PHE A 30 11.67 2.28 2.59
N THR A 31 12.31 3.06 1.73
CA THR A 31 12.16 4.51 1.65
C THR A 31 11.25 4.89 0.48
N TYR A 32 10.40 5.89 0.67
CA TYR A 32 9.51 6.41 -0.37
C TYR A 32 9.49 7.95 -0.37
N PRO A 33 9.32 8.58 -1.54
CA PRO A 33 9.21 10.03 -1.63
C PRO A 33 7.83 10.51 -1.15
N VAL A 34 7.81 11.42 -0.18
CA VAL A 34 6.58 12.15 0.20
C VAL A 34 6.25 13.14 -0.92
N GLY A 35 5.04 13.03 -1.47
CA GLY A 35 4.61 13.81 -2.65
C GLY A 35 4.95 13.17 -4.00
N GLY A 36 5.70 12.07 -4.02
CA GLY A 36 5.97 11.31 -5.24
C GLY A 36 4.79 10.44 -5.70
N LYS A 37 4.95 9.79 -6.85
CA LYS A 37 3.91 8.95 -7.46
C LYS A 37 4.26 7.47 -7.35
N CYS A 38 3.25 6.63 -7.14
CA CYS A 38 3.42 5.18 -7.18
C CYS A 38 2.24 4.50 -7.92
N ARG A 39 2.48 3.28 -8.38
CA ARG A 39 1.45 2.38 -8.92
C ARG A 39 1.37 1.12 -8.07
N ILE A 40 0.16 0.80 -7.65
CA ILE A 40 -0.16 -0.39 -6.86
C ILE A 40 -0.78 -1.45 -7.78
N VAL A 41 -0.37 -2.71 -7.63
CA VAL A 41 -1.01 -3.87 -8.26
C VAL A 41 -1.28 -4.90 -7.17
N ALA A 42 -2.55 -5.20 -6.94
CA ALA A 42 -3.01 -6.22 -5.98
C ALA A 42 -3.49 -7.47 -6.72
N GLY A 43 -3.21 -8.65 -6.17
CA GLY A 43 -3.50 -9.97 -6.77
C GLY A 43 -2.27 -10.88 -6.81
N ASP A 44 -2.27 -11.87 -7.71
CA ASP A 44 -1.11 -12.74 -7.93
C ASP A 44 0.07 -11.91 -8.46
N GLY A 45 1.20 -11.91 -7.74
CA GLY A 45 2.34 -11.03 -8.05
C GLY A 45 2.16 -9.59 -7.55
N THR A 46 1.47 -9.42 -6.42
CA THR A 46 1.30 -8.15 -5.71
C THR A 46 2.61 -7.36 -5.64
N ARG A 47 2.60 -6.11 -6.13
CA ARG A 47 3.77 -5.24 -6.14
C ARG A 47 3.41 -3.77 -6.02
N ILE A 48 4.28 -3.03 -5.35
CA ILE A 48 4.27 -1.56 -5.36
C ILE A 48 5.41 -1.11 -6.27
N VAL A 49 5.09 -0.27 -7.25
CA VAL A 49 6.07 0.37 -8.12
C VAL A 49 6.10 1.85 -7.79
N ILE A 50 7.14 2.26 -7.07
CA ILE A 50 7.41 3.67 -6.75
C ILE A 50 8.24 4.24 -7.89
N ARG A 51 7.78 5.35 -8.48
CA ARG A 51 8.53 6.08 -9.50
C ARG A 51 9.06 7.37 -8.91
N CYS A 52 10.37 7.54 -8.96
CA CYS A 52 11.03 8.81 -8.73
C CYS A 52 11.28 9.42 -10.10
N ASP A 53 10.24 9.99 -10.71
CA ASP A 53 10.39 10.84 -11.89
C ASP A 53 10.33 12.31 -11.42
N ASP A 54 11.09 13.19 -12.07
CA ASP A 54 11.18 14.65 -11.78
C ASP A 54 9.88 15.41 -12.03
#